data_AF-A0A928IXW3-F1
#
_entry.id   AF-A0A928IXW3-F1
#
_cell.length_a   1.000
_cell.length_b   1.000
_cell.length_c   1.000
_cell.angle_alpha   90.00
_cell.angle_beta   90.00
_cell.angle_gamma   90.00
#
_symmetry.space_group_name_H-M   'P 1'
#
loop_
_entity.id
_entity.type
_entity.pdbx_description
1 polymer ?
#
loop_
_entity_poly.entity_id
_entity_poly.type
_entity_poly.pdbx_seq_one_letter_code
_entity_poly.pdbx_strand_id
1 'polypeptide(L)'
;MNKRLISLFALVLSVCLLLCGCTKWNVYNLSFVPDNSDSTYYTYFDEEKVVYTVGGIMMTEIEGESMTLESALIEGKTTVAEILASAAEDAENEKIQTQTYIDGSVEYTYNDFRLVLLNSATDRNIYFIPLEMNYYSLVN
;
A
#
# COMPACT_ATOMS: atom_id res chain seq x y z
N MET A 1 36.87 6.57 -43.32
CA MET A 1 35.76 6.03 -42.52
C MET A 1 36.01 6.37 -41.06
N ASN A 2 35.41 7.46 -40.57
CA ASN A 2 35.79 8.12 -39.31
C ASN A 2 35.27 7.35 -38.10
N LYS A 3 36.16 6.60 -37.43
CA LYS A 3 35.92 5.88 -36.16
C LYS A 3 35.50 6.78 -34.98
N ARG A 4 35.47 8.11 -35.17
CA ARG A 4 35.09 9.09 -34.14
C ARG A 4 33.60 9.42 -34.08
N LEU A 5 32.80 9.06 -35.10
CA LEU A 5 31.36 9.35 -35.10
C LEU A 5 30.51 8.33 -34.34
N ILE A 6 31.01 7.11 -34.15
CA ILE A 6 30.28 6.03 -33.47
C ILE A 6 30.36 6.18 -31.94
N SER A 7 31.34 6.93 -31.43
CA SER A 7 31.54 7.10 -29.98
C SER A 7 30.58 8.08 -29.32
N LEU A 8 29.97 9.02 -30.06
CA LEU A 8 29.03 9.98 -29.46
C LEU A 8 27.61 9.41 -29.28
N PHE A 9 27.20 8.44 -30.09
CA PHE A 9 25.87 7.82 -29.96
C PHE A 9 25.76 6.87 -28.77
N ALA A 10 26.88 6.26 -28.34
CA ALA A 10 26.89 5.39 -27.16
C ALA A 10 26.77 6.18 -25.84
N LEU A 11 27.26 7.43 -25.79
CA LEU A 11 27.23 8.23 -24.57
C LEU A 11 25.86 8.89 -24.34
N VAL A 12 25.13 9.23 -25.41
CA VAL A 12 23.77 9.82 -25.30
C VAL A 12 22.73 8.75 -24.91
N LEU A 13 22.92 7.49 -25.34
CA LEU A 13 22.03 6.39 -24.93
C LEU A 13 22.25 5.96 -23.47
N SER A 14 23.46 6.15 -22.92
CA SER A 14 23.79 5.79 -21.53
C SER A 14 23.25 6.80 -20.51
N VAL A 15 22.91 8.03 -20.91
CA VAL A 15 22.37 9.04 -20.00
C VAL A 15 20.83 8.98 -19.91
N CYS A 16 20.14 8.42 -20.91
CA CYS A 16 18.68 8.23 -20.84
C CYS A 16 18.23 7.03 -19.98
N LEU A 17 19.11 6.05 -19.70
CA LEU A 17 18.77 4.89 -18.87
C LEU A 17 18.84 5.14 -17.36
N LEU A 18 19.27 6.33 -16.92
CA LEU A 18 19.32 6.71 -15.51
C LEU A 18 18.13 7.58 -15.06
N LEU A 19 17.10 7.71 -15.91
CA LEU A 19 15.84 8.39 -15.59
C LEU A 19 14.63 7.44 -15.73
N CYS A 20 14.82 6.13 -15.56
CA CYS A 20 13.71 5.31 -15.08
C CYS A 20 13.51 5.71 -13.62
N GLY A 21 12.45 6.47 -13.40
CA GLY A 21 12.20 7.23 -12.19
C GLY A 21 12.38 6.41 -10.92
N CYS A 22 12.66 7.12 -9.84
CA CYS A 22 12.19 6.69 -8.53
C CYS A 22 10.72 6.30 -8.71
N THR A 23 10.45 5.01 -8.83
CA THR A 23 9.12 4.49 -8.66
C THR A 23 8.68 5.04 -7.31
N LYS A 24 7.50 5.62 -7.26
CA LYS A 24 6.82 5.90 -5.99
C LYS A 24 6.38 4.52 -5.48
N TRP A 25 6.75 4.18 -4.25
CA TRP A 25 6.58 2.81 -3.73
C TRP A 25 5.20 2.73 -3.09
N ASN A 26 4.48 1.63 -3.34
CA ASN A 26 3.02 1.50 -3.34
C ASN A 26 2.39 1.90 -4.69
N VAL A 27 1.85 0.93 -5.44
CA VAL A 27 1.18 1.13 -6.74
C VAL A 27 0.03 2.15 -6.63
N TYR A 28 -0.57 2.26 -5.46
CA TYR A 28 -1.67 3.16 -5.14
C TYR A 28 -1.27 4.37 -4.27
N ASN A 29 0.01 4.53 -3.93
CA ASN A 29 0.50 5.63 -3.09
C ASN A 29 -0.36 5.85 -1.83
N LEU A 30 -0.67 4.75 -1.12
CA LEU A 30 -1.45 4.84 0.10
C LEU A 30 -0.70 5.71 1.12
N SER A 31 -1.43 6.62 1.76
CA SER A 31 -0.93 7.44 2.85
C SER A 31 -1.99 7.60 3.92
N PHE A 32 -1.55 7.66 5.16
CA PHE A 32 -2.45 7.79 6.30
C PHE A 32 -2.55 9.24 6.78
N VAL A 33 -3.77 9.72 6.98
CA VAL A 33 -4.02 11.04 7.58
C VAL A 33 -4.64 10.83 8.97
N PRO A 34 -3.88 11.06 10.07
CA PRO A 34 -4.38 10.85 11.42
C PRO A 34 -5.42 11.91 11.80
N ASP A 35 -6.44 11.49 12.55
CA ASP A 35 -7.37 12.40 13.23
C ASP A 35 -7.13 12.49 14.75
N ASN A 36 -6.13 11.74 15.25
CA ASN A 36 -5.75 11.62 16.66
C ASN A 36 -6.86 11.03 17.56
N SER A 37 -7.73 10.19 17.01
CA SER A 37 -8.72 9.40 17.75
C SER A 37 -8.35 7.91 17.78
N ASP A 38 -9.00 7.16 18.66
CA ASP A 38 -8.95 5.69 18.68
C ASP A 38 -10.19 5.09 17.96
N SER A 39 -10.86 5.87 17.11
CA SER A 39 -12.10 5.47 16.46
C SER A 39 -11.83 4.53 15.29
N THR A 40 -12.64 3.48 15.16
CA THR A 40 -12.65 2.62 13.97
C THR A 40 -13.71 3.11 12.99
N TYR A 41 -13.27 3.44 11.78
CA TYR A 41 -14.11 3.90 10.69
C TYR A 41 -14.34 2.78 9.69
N TYR A 42 -15.60 2.56 9.32
CA TYR A 42 -15.93 1.77 8.13
C TYR A 42 -15.38 2.50 6.90
N THR A 43 -14.61 1.79 6.07
CA THR A 43 -14.08 2.32 4.81
C THR A 43 -14.83 1.72 3.62
N TYR A 44 -14.98 0.39 3.59
CA TYR A 44 -15.56 -0.30 2.43
C TYR A 44 -16.01 -1.71 2.80
N PHE A 45 -16.86 -2.31 1.98
CA PHE A 45 -17.23 -3.72 2.07
C PHE A 45 -17.01 -4.37 0.71
N ASP A 46 -16.07 -5.31 0.68
CA ASP A 46 -15.92 -6.28 -0.41
C ASP A 46 -16.79 -7.50 -0.10
N GLU A 47 -17.20 -8.28 -1.12
CA GLU A 47 -18.18 -9.37 -1.02
C GLU A 47 -17.92 -10.34 0.16
N GLU A 48 -16.67 -10.46 0.59
CA GLU A 48 -16.22 -11.32 1.69
C GLU A 48 -15.67 -10.58 2.92
N LYS A 49 -15.30 -9.29 2.83
CA LYS A 49 -14.48 -8.61 3.84
C LYS A 49 -14.91 -7.16 4.05
N VAL A 50 -14.98 -6.74 5.31
CA VAL A 50 -15.09 -5.32 5.64
C VAL A 50 -13.69 -4.72 5.74
N VAL A 51 -13.54 -3.50 5.24
CA VAL A 51 -12.33 -2.69 5.34
C VAL A 51 -12.59 -1.58 6.34
N TYR A 52 -11.69 -1.44 7.30
CA TYR A 52 -11.71 -0.39 8.31
C TYR A 52 -10.43 0.44 8.28
N THR A 53 -10.55 1.67 8.73
CA THR A 53 -9.40 2.53 9.08
C THR A 53 -9.54 2.95 10.54
N VAL A 54 -8.45 2.92 11.31
CA VAL A 54 -8.48 3.27 12.73
C VAL A 54 -7.72 4.57 12.96
N GLY A 55 -8.32 5.53 13.67
CA GLY A 55 -7.66 6.78 14.09
C GLY A 55 -7.30 7.76 12.96
N GLY A 56 -8.03 7.68 11.84
CA GLY A 56 -7.82 8.55 10.69
C GLY A 56 -8.49 8.03 9.43
N ILE A 57 -8.00 8.53 8.29
CA ILE A 57 -8.46 8.13 6.96
C ILE A 57 -7.28 7.71 6.08
N MET A 58 -7.54 6.77 5.18
CA MET A 58 -6.61 6.39 4.12
C MET A 58 -6.82 7.26 2.89
N MET A 59 -5.73 7.83 2.39
CA MET A 59 -5.65 8.53 1.12
C MET A 59 -4.92 7.67 0.09
N THR A 60 -5.24 7.84 -1.18
CA THR A 60 -4.63 7.16 -2.33
C THR A 60 -4.41 8.16 -3.46
N GLU A 61 -3.42 7.90 -4.31
CA GLU A 61 -3.18 8.68 -5.54
C GLU A 61 -3.28 7.74 -6.74
N ILE A 62 -4.35 7.88 -7.53
CA ILE A 62 -4.63 7.06 -8.71
C ILE A 62 -4.72 8.00 -9.91
N GLU A 63 -3.96 7.71 -10.97
CA GLU A 63 -3.91 8.54 -12.18
C GLU A 63 -3.53 10.02 -11.91
N GLY A 64 -2.79 10.28 -10.82
CA GLY A 64 -2.38 11.62 -10.41
C GLY A 64 -3.46 12.42 -9.66
N GLU A 65 -4.61 11.81 -9.36
CA GLU A 65 -5.65 12.39 -8.52
C GLU A 65 -5.55 11.84 -7.10
N SER A 66 -5.48 12.73 -6.10
CA SER A 66 -5.53 12.34 -4.69
C SER A 66 -6.98 12.27 -4.21
N MET A 67 -7.36 11.14 -3.63
CA MET A 67 -8.69 10.90 -3.07
C MET A 67 -8.65 9.96 -1.87
N THR A 68 -9.78 9.83 -1.17
CA THR A 68 -9.88 8.83 -0.10
C THR A 68 -9.90 7.42 -0.68
N LEU A 69 -9.38 6.46 0.07
CA LEU A 69 -9.44 5.05 -0.31
C LEU A 69 -10.89 4.56 -0.45
N GLU A 70 -11.79 5.05 0.41
CA GLU A 70 -13.24 4.76 0.30
C GLU A 70 -13.78 5.17 -1.07
N SER A 71 -13.52 6.42 -1.51
CA SER A 71 -13.97 6.90 -2.83
C SER A 71 -13.38 6.06 -3.97
N ALA A 72 -12.09 5.74 -3.90
CA ALA A 72 -11.43 4.93 -4.93
C ALA A 72 -12.04 3.51 -5.05
N LEU A 73 -12.40 2.89 -3.93
CA LEU A 73 -13.05 1.58 -3.91
C LEU A 73 -14.50 1.65 -4.41
N ILE A 74 -15.27 2.65 -3.97
CA ILE A 74 -16.67 2.86 -4.41
C ILE A 74 -16.76 3.17 -5.90
N GLU A 75 -15.85 3.99 -6.43
CA GLU A 75 -15.80 4.35 -7.85
C GLU A 75 -15.20 3.24 -8.72
N GLY A 76 -14.67 2.15 -8.12
CA GLY A 76 -14.05 1.05 -8.84
C GLY A 76 -12.72 1.43 -9.49
N LYS A 77 -12.03 2.47 -9.00
CA LYS A 77 -10.69 2.86 -9.44
C LYS A 77 -9.60 1.91 -8.93
N THR A 78 -9.90 1.16 -7.87
CA THR A 78 -9.11 0.05 -7.37
C THR A 78 -10.01 -0.95 -6.64
N THR A 79 -9.48 -2.11 -6.30
CA THR A 79 -10.14 -3.16 -5.52
C THR A 79 -9.31 -3.54 -4.30
N VAL A 80 -9.98 -4.12 -3.29
CA VAL A 80 -9.30 -4.69 -2.12
C VAL A 80 -8.28 -5.75 -2.52
N ALA A 81 -8.61 -6.59 -3.51
CA ALA A 81 -7.72 -7.63 -4.02
C ALA A 81 -6.43 -7.04 -4.63
N GLU A 82 -6.53 -5.96 -5.39
CA GLU A 82 -5.36 -5.29 -5.96
C GLU A 82 -4.47 -4.64 -4.89
N ILE A 83 -5.09 -4.03 -3.86
CA ILE A 83 -4.34 -3.46 -2.73
C ILE A 83 -3.55 -4.54 -2.00
N LEU A 84 -4.19 -5.70 -1.72
CA LEU A 84 -3.53 -6.83 -1.07
C LEU A 84 -2.42 -7.43 -1.94
N ALA A 85 -2.64 -7.53 -3.26
CA ALA A 85 -1.63 -7.99 -4.20
C ALA A 85 -0.42 -7.04 -4.22
N SER A 86 -0.65 -5.73 -4.24
CA SER A 86 0.42 -4.73 -4.17
C SER A 86 1.20 -4.81 -2.86
N ALA A 87 0.53 -5.01 -1.73
CA ALA A 87 1.20 -5.16 -0.43
C ALA A 87 2.06 -6.43 -0.38
N ALA A 88 1.56 -7.54 -0.92
CA ALA A 88 2.31 -8.79 -1.02
C ALA A 88 3.54 -8.63 -1.94
N GLU A 89 3.40 -7.97 -3.09
CA GLU A 89 4.51 -7.68 -4.00
C GLU A 89 5.56 -6.76 -3.34
N ASP A 90 5.12 -5.72 -2.62
CA ASP A 90 6.03 -4.83 -1.90
C ASP A 90 6.81 -5.59 -0.80
N ALA A 91 6.18 -6.54 -0.12
CA ALA A 91 6.84 -7.39 0.86
C ALA A 91 7.83 -8.39 0.22
N GLU A 92 7.45 -9.04 -0.88
CA GLU A 92 8.32 -9.96 -1.62
C GLU A 92 9.58 -9.25 -2.14
N ASN A 93 9.44 -7.99 -2.53
CA ASN A 93 10.54 -7.14 -2.97
C ASN A 93 11.28 -6.43 -1.82
N GLU A 94 11.06 -6.83 -0.56
CA GLU A 94 11.71 -6.28 0.64
C GLU A 94 11.54 -4.75 0.81
N LYS A 95 10.49 -4.16 0.23
CA LYS A 95 10.20 -2.71 0.33
C LYS A 95 9.51 -2.34 1.63
N ILE A 96 8.75 -3.28 2.20
CA ILE A 96 8.03 -3.13 3.45
C ILE A 96 8.26 -4.37 4.32
N GLN A 97 8.01 -4.24 5.62
CA GLN A 97 8.08 -5.38 6.53
C GLN A 97 6.76 -6.16 6.48
N THR A 98 6.84 -7.47 6.60
CA THR A 98 5.66 -8.33 6.75
C THR A 98 5.82 -9.28 7.92
N GLN A 99 4.71 -9.53 8.62
CA GLN A 99 4.62 -10.46 9.74
C GLN A 99 3.37 -11.33 9.56
N THR A 100 3.55 -12.64 9.67
CA THR A 100 2.44 -13.60 9.77
C THR A 100 2.30 -14.08 11.21
N TYR A 101 1.09 -14.06 11.74
CA TYR A 101 0.75 -14.49 13.10
C TYR A 101 0.31 -15.96 13.12
N ILE A 102 0.24 -16.56 14.32
CA ILE A 102 -0.06 -17.99 14.51
C ILE A 102 -1.46 -18.36 14.02
N ASP A 103 -2.42 -17.44 14.16
CA ASP A 103 -3.79 -17.57 13.66
C ASP A 103 -3.88 -17.45 12.13
N GLY A 104 -2.78 -17.08 11.47
CA GLY A 104 -2.70 -16.84 10.04
C GLY A 104 -3.07 -15.41 9.64
N SER A 105 -3.26 -14.50 10.60
CA SER A 105 -3.38 -13.07 10.31
C SER A 105 -2.06 -12.57 9.71
N VAL A 106 -2.14 -11.60 8.80
CA VAL A 106 -0.98 -11.06 8.10
C VAL A 106 -0.93 -9.55 8.26
N GLU A 107 0.25 -9.03 8.54
CA GLU A 107 0.53 -7.61 8.65
C GLU A 107 1.56 -7.19 7.62
N TYR A 108 1.29 -6.04 7.00
CA TYR A 108 2.21 -5.30 6.13
C TYR A 108 2.46 -3.92 6.74
N THR A 109 3.71 -3.64 7.07
CA THR A 109 4.10 -2.44 7.80
C THR A 109 4.80 -1.45 6.87
N TYR A 110 4.09 -0.35 6.60
CA TYR A 110 4.57 0.84 5.89
C TYR A 110 5.18 1.85 6.88
N ASN A 111 5.68 2.97 6.38
CA ASN A 111 6.34 3.99 7.21
C ASN A 111 5.38 4.82 8.09
N ASP A 112 4.10 4.82 7.77
CA ASP A 112 3.07 5.67 8.39
C ASP A 112 1.86 4.87 8.90
N PHE A 113 1.60 3.68 8.35
CA PHE A 113 0.54 2.79 8.78
C PHE A 113 0.91 1.31 8.65
N ARG A 114 0.03 0.45 9.17
CA ARG A 114 0.04 -1.00 8.99
C ARG A 114 -1.27 -1.41 8.33
N LEU A 115 -1.15 -2.29 7.35
CA LEU A 115 -2.27 -3.00 6.75
C LEU A 115 -2.34 -4.38 7.40
N VAL A 116 -3.43 -4.66 8.12
CA VAL A 116 -3.62 -5.90 8.86
C VAL A 116 -4.79 -6.66 8.26
N LEU A 117 -4.53 -7.85 7.73
CA LEU A 117 -5.52 -8.81 7.29
C LEU A 117 -5.75 -9.81 8.43
N LEU A 118 -6.88 -9.68 9.12
CA LEU A 118 -7.24 -10.63 10.17
C LEU A 118 -7.66 -11.97 9.56
N ASN A 119 -7.27 -13.05 10.20
CA ASN A 119 -7.65 -14.41 9.82
C ASN A 119 -8.10 -15.20 11.05
N SER A 120 -9.08 -14.67 11.77
CA SER A 120 -9.69 -15.38 12.89
C SER A 120 -10.95 -16.13 12.47
N ALA A 121 -11.45 -17.01 13.35
CA ALA A 121 -12.70 -17.72 13.12
C ALA A 121 -13.92 -16.77 12.97
N THR A 122 -13.82 -15.55 13.50
CA THR A 122 -14.93 -14.58 13.59
C THR A 122 -14.69 -13.28 12.84
N ASP A 123 -13.45 -13.00 12.44
CA ASP A 123 -13.04 -11.77 11.79
C ASP A 123 -12.02 -12.05 10.68
N ARG A 124 -12.41 -11.72 9.44
CA ARG A 124 -11.59 -11.78 8.23
C ARG A 124 -11.40 -10.41 7.58
N ASN A 125 -11.62 -9.36 8.36
CA ASN A 125 -11.63 -7.98 7.92
C ASN A 125 -10.21 -7.45 7.74
N ILE A 126 -10.15 -6.31 7.09
CA ILE A 126 -8.92 -5.59 6.78
C ILE A 126 -8.91 -4.30 7.59
N TYR A 127 -7.77 -3.98 8.20
CA TYR A 127 -7.59 -2.76 8.98
C TYR A 127 -6.37 -1.98 8.49
N PHE A 128 -6.57 -0.68 8.33
CA PHE A 128 -5.49 0.29 8.21
C PHE A 128 -5.30 0.98 9.56
N ILE A 129 -4.11 0.86 10.15
CA ILE A 129 -3.84 1.26 11.54
C ILE A 129 -2.56 2.12 11.58
N PRO A 130 -2.54 3.29 12.24
CA PRO A 130 -1.34 4.10 12.39
C PRO A 130 -0.27 3.36 13.21
N LEU A 131 1.01 3.62 12.91
CA LEU A 131 2.12 2.93 13.59
C LEU A 131 2.14 3.12 15.11
N GLU A 132 1.62 4.23 15.61
CA GLU A 132 1.64 4.57 17.03
C GLU A 132 0.60 3.80 17.86
N MET A 133 -0.40 3.22 17.20
CA MET A 133 -1.49 2.53 17.87
C MET A 133 -1.14 1.08 18.18
N ASN A 134 -1.44 0.67 19.42
CA ASN A 134 -1.35 -0.74 19.82
C ASN A 134 -2.67 -1.44 19.47
N TYR A 135 -2.60 -2.42 18.56
CA TYR A 135 -3.75 -3.26 18.16
C TYR A 135 -3.48 -4.75 18.40
N TYR A 136 -2.52 -5.10 19.26
CA TYR A 136 -2.23 -6.52 19.54
C TYR A 136 -3.43 -7.29 20.11
N SER A 137 -4.45 -6.58 20.62
CA SER A 137 -5.75 -7.15 21.01
C SER A 137 -6.63 -7.58 19.83
N LEU A 138 -6.31 -7.19 18.59
CA LEU A 138 -7.04 -7.59 17.39
C LEU A 138 -6.48 -8.89 16.76
N VAL A 139 -5.21 -9.23 17.05
CA VAL A 139 -4.47 -10.33 16.41
C VAL A 139 -4.07 -11.47 17.38
N ASN A 140 -4.42 -11.38 18.67
CA ASN A 140 -4.15 -12.43 19.68
C ASN A 140 -5.44 -12.96 20.33
#